data_AF-A0A416SL41-F1
#
_entry.id   AF-A0A416SL41-F1
#
_cell.length_a   1.000
_cell.length_b   1.000
_cell.length_c   1.000
_cell.angle_alpha   90.00
_cell.angle_beta   90.00
_cell.angle_gamma   90.00
#
_symmetry.space_group_name_H-M   'P 1'
#
loop_
_entity.id
_entity.type
_entity.pdbx_description
1 polymer ?
#
loop_
_entity_poly.entity_id
_entity_poly.type
_entity_poly.pdbx_seq_one_letter_code
_entity_poly.pdbx_strand_id
1 'polypeptide(L)'
;MKKSIRQRLASGLLCTTVPLCIAAMLPGGTLTARAAEQDQQLTTEQEEGATQLSARKDASYIVVIPRQAQIAFDNTTTSIGSLVYQEGNLEPDSYVTVTLSNQTSLAHTIKDSYTIPFMICGEDKTTAFTSVIYDESTKTGTKTPLTAEITQADWEAAKAGSYQATLTFQISYMNPHEGE
;
A
#
# COMPACT_ATOMS: atom_id res chain seq x y z
N MET A 1 0.94 -37.51 70.61
CA MET A 1 0.57 -36.69 69.43
C MET A 1 1.73 -35.74 69.11
N LYS A 2 2.22 -35.78 67.85
CA LYS A 2 3.10 -34.83 67.09
C LYS A 2 4.38 -34.29 67.79
N LYS A 3 5.57 -34.84 67.49
CA LYS A 3 6.56 -34.46 66.44
C LYS A 3 7.18 -33.04 66.56
N SER A 4 8.28 -32.95 67.32
CA SER A 4 9.69 -32.68 66.90
C SER A 4 9.93 -32.48 65.38
N ILE A 5 10.87 -31.68 64.82
CA ILE A 5 11.99 -30.80 65.24
C ILE A 5 12.36 -29.98 63.97
N ARG A 6 12.95 -28.78 64.14
CA ARG A 6 13.48 -27.90 63.07
C ARG A 6 14.78 -28.45 62.44
N GLN A 7 15.02 -28.15 61.15
CA GLN A 7 16.32 -27.88 60.44
C GLN A 7 16.16 -28.25 58.95
N ARG A 8 16.85 -27.68 57.95
CA ARG A 8 17.68 -26.49 57.71
C ARG A 8 17.77 -26.42 56.17
N LEU A 9 17.94 -25.22 55.61
CA LEU A 9 18.36 -25.04 54.21
C LEU A 9 19.66 -25.81 53.94
N ALA A 10 19.72 -26.50 52.80
CA ALA A 10 20.96 -26.83 52.13
C ALA A 10 20.76 -26.63 50.62
N SER A 11 21.57 -25.74 50.06
CA SER A 11 21.76 -25.48 48.65
C SER A 11 22.00 -26.76 47.85
N GLY A 12 21.40 -26.84 46.67
CA GLY A 12 21.67 -27.86 45.67
C GLY A 12 21.51 -27.26 44.28
N LEU A 13 22.52 -26.49 43.88
CA LEU A 13 22.75 -26.06 42.51
C LEU A 13 22.91 -27.31 41.63
N LEU A 14 21.94 -27.62 40.76
CA LEU A 14 22.13 -28.56 39.66
C LEU A 14 21.65 -27.89 38.37
N CYS A 15 22.64 -27.27 37.73
CA CYS A 15 22.68 -27.00 36.30
C CYS A 15 22.22 -28.26 35.56
N THR A 16 21.01 -28.24 34.99
CA THR A 16 20.67 -29.15 33.90
C THR A 16 20.59 -28.28 32.66
N THR A 17 21.63 -28.41 31.85
CA THR A 17 21.71 -27.86 30.51
C THR A 17 20.47 -28.30 29.74
N VAL A 18 19.56 -27.38 29.47
CA VAL A 18 18.54 -27.57 28.43
C VAL A 18 19.33 -27.77 27.13
N PRO A 19 19.25 -28.93 26.46
CA PRO A 19 19.92 -29.10 25.19
C PRO A 19 19.34 -28.08 24.22
N LEU A 20 20.21 -27.24 23.68
CA LEU A 20 19.93 -26.32 22.58
C LEU A 20 19.58 -27.18 21.36
N CYS A 21 18.29 -27.44 21.15
CA CYS A 21 17.80 -28.09 19.95
C CYS A 21 17.94 -27.11 18.78
N ILE A 22 19.02 -27.25 18.00
CA ILE A 22 19.12 -26.63 16.69
C ILE A 22 18.13 -27.37 15.78
N ALA A 23 16.97 -26.76 15.57
CA ALA A 23 15.98 -27.24 14.61
C ALA A 23 16.50 -26.91 13.19
N ALA A 24 17.04 -27.92 12.51
CA ALA A 24 17.27 -27.84 11.07
C ALA A 24 15.92 -27.99 10.35
N MET A 25 15.40 -26.88 9.80
CA MET A 25 14.18 -26.92 8.98
C MET A 25 14.49 -27.52 7.60
N LEU A 26 14.10 -28.78 7.42
CA LEU A 26 13.91 -29.37 6.10
C LEU A 26 12.41 -29.29 5.76
N PRO A 27 12.01 -28.77 4.59
CA PRO A 27 10.62 -28.83 4.16
C PRO A 27 10.24 -30.30 3.87
N GLY A 28 9.32 -30.85 4.67
CA GLY A 28 8.64 -32.14 4.38
C GLY A 28 9.00 -33.35 5.27
N GLY A 29 9.40 -33.16 6.53
CA GLY A 29 9.62 -34.28 7.46
C GLY A 29 8.32 -34.86 8.02
N THR A 30 8.07 -36.17 7.82
CA THR A 30 7.04 -36.91 8.57
C THR A 30 7.62 -37.36 9.90
N LEU A 31 6.99 -37.02 11.03
CA LEU A 31 7.32 -37.61 12.32
C LEU A 31 6.72 -39.01 12.41
N THR A 32 7.55 -40.01 12.71
CA THR A 32 7.10 -41.39 12.94
C THR A 32 7.60 -41.83 14.32
N ALA A 33 6.69 -41.95 15.28
CA ALA A 33 6.98 -42.46 16.61
C ALA A 33 7.03 -44.00 16.61
N ARG A 34 8.00 -44.59 17.33
CA ARG A 34 8.06 -46.03 17.63
C ARG A 34 8.32 -46.23 19.12
N ALA A 35 7.39 -46.86 19.82
CA ALA A 35 7.58 -47.30 21.19
C ALA A 35 8.48 -48.56 21.22
N ALA A 36 9.50 -48.57 22.09
CA ALA A 36 10.26 -49.77 22.44
C ALA A 36 10.07 -50.04 23.94
N GLU A 37 9.51 -51.21 24.29
CA GLU A 37 9.26 -51.60 25.68
C GLU A 37 10.52 -52.23 26.29
N GLN A 38 11.12 -51.60 27.31
CA GLN A 38 11.97 -52.30 28.27
C GLN A 38 11.97 -51.65 29.66
N ASP A 39 11.38 -52.37 30.61
CA ASP A 39 11.34 -52.21 32.08
C ASP A 39 10.84 -50.89 32.70
N GLN A 40 10.11 -51.06 33.81
CA GLN A 40 9.24 -50.08 34.47
C GLN A 40 9.97 -48.79 34.92
N GLN A 41 9.97 -47.78 34.06
CA GLN A 41 10.02 -46.38 34.46
C GLN A 41 9.00 -45.65 33.58
N LEU A 42 7.98 -45.03 34.18
CA LEU A 42 6.95 -44.29 33.43
C LEU A 42 7.59 -43.01 32.87
N THR A 43 8.27 -43.15 31.72
CA THR A 43 8.79 -42.04 30.94
C THR A 43 7.71 -41.61 29.97
N THR A 44 7.14 -40.44 30.19
CA THR A 44 6.27 -39.79 29.21
C THR A 44 7.16 -39.29 28.08
N GLU A 45 7.30 -40.07 27.01
CA GLU A 45 7.93 -39.60 25.77
C GLU A 45 6.94 -38.68 25.06
N GLN A 46 7.22 -37.39 25.05
CA GLN A 46 6.45 -36.39 24.32
C GLN A 46 7.24 -36.01 23.07
N GLU A 47 6.75 -36.43 21.90
CA GLU A 47 7.24 -35.95 20.61
C GLU A 47 6.41 -34.75 20.17
N GLU A 48 7.07 -33.63 19.89
CA GLU A 48 6.45 -32.43 19.36
C GLU A 48 6.85 -32.25 17.89
N GLY A 49 5.87 -31.91 17.05
CA GLY A 49 6.06 -31.70 15.63
C GLY A 49 5.40 -30.44 15.14
N ALA A 50 6.11 -29.69 14.32
CA ALA A 50 5.57 -28.52 13.63
C ALA A 50 5.45 -28.81 12.13
N THR A 51 4.27 -28.52 11.57
CA THR A 51 4.07 -28.43 10.11
C THR A 51 3.99 -26.96 9.74
N GLN A 52 4.83 -26.51 8.80
CA GLN A 52 4.74 -25.16 8.27
C GLN A 52 3.74 -25.13 7.11
N LEU A 53 2.80 -24.20 7.19
CA LEU A 53 1.85 -23.90 6.11
C LEU A 53 2.21 -22.54 5.53
N SER A 54 2.21 -22.43 4.20
CA SER A 54 2.40 -21.17 3.50
C SER A 54 1.23 -20.90 2.55
N ALA A 55 0.83 -19.63 2.48
CA ALA A 55 -0.17 -19.12 1.56
C ALA A 55 0.27 -17.74 1.08
N ARG A 56 -0.10 -17.37 -0.15
CA ARG A 56 0.20 -16.07 -0.74
C ARG A 56 -1.04 -15.52 -1.42
N LYS A 57 -1.27 -14.22 -1.26
CA LYS A 57 -2.25 -13.43 -2.00
C LYS A 57 -1.54 -12.18 -2.48
N ASP A 58 -1.56 -11.95 -3.79
CA ASP A 58 -0.88 -10.78 -4.37
C ASP A 58 -1.68 -9.49 -4.15
N ALA A 59 -0.99 -8.36 -4.19
CA ALA A 59 -1.60 -7.04 -4.15
C ALA A 59 -2.45 -6.78 -5.41
N SER A 60 -3.54 -6.01 -5.26
CA SER A 60 -4.38 -5.59 -6.39
C SER A 60 -4.97 -4.21 -6.16
N TYR A 61 -4.99 -3.36 -7.19
CA TYR A 61 -5.56 -2.02 -7.11
C TYR A 61 -6.14 -1.56 -8.44
N ILE A 62 -7.11 -0.66 -8.38
CA ILE A 62 -7.69 0.03 -9.54
C ILE A 62 -7.80 1.52 -9.23
N VAL A 63 -7.16 2.35 -10.06
CA VAL A 63 -7.30 3.80 -10.05
C VAL A 63 -7.96 4.24 -11.35
N VAL A 64 -9.05 5.00 -11.24
CA VAL A 64 -9.74 5.59 -12.39
C VAL A 64 -9.29 7.04 -12.56
N ILE A 65 -8.87 7.40 -13.77
CA ILE A 65 -8.55 8.77 -14.16
C ILE A 65 -9.72 9.39 -14.97
N PRO A 66 -9.92 10.72 -14.90
CA PRO A 66 -10.90 11.38 -15.77
C PRO A 66 -10.55 11.22 -17.25
N ARG A 67 -11.54 10.83 -18.06
CA ARG A 67 -11.34 10.58 -19.50
C ARG A 67 -11.42 11.84 -20.36
N GLN A 68 -12.34 12.75 -20.03
CA GLN A 68 -12.60 13.96 -20.80
C GLN A 68 -13.28 15.00 -19.91
N ALA A 69 -12.95 16.27 -20.13
CA ALA A 69 -13.63 17.41 -19.54
C ALA A 69 -13.86 18.49 -20.60
N GLN A 70 -14.84 19.37 -20.35
CA GLN A 70 -15.10 20.54 -21.20
C GLN A 70 -15.04 21.78 -20.32
N ILE A 71 -14.23 22.75 -20.76
CA ILE A 71 -14.11 24.06 -20.12
C ILE A 71 -14.98 25.02 -20.91
N ALA A 72 -16.01 25.57 -20.27
CA ALA A 72 -16.84 26.60 -20.88
C ALA A 72 -16.01 27.90 -21.02
N PHE A 73 -16.26 28.63 -22.10
CA PHE A 73 -15.65 29.94 -22.29
C PHE A 73 -15.99 30.85 -21.10
N ASP A 74 -15.03 31.67 -20.67
CA ASP A 74 -15.14 32.63 -19.56
C ASP A 74 -15.24 32.00 -18.15
N ASN A 75 -15.21 30.67 -18.03
CA ASN A 75 -15.10 30.03 -16.72
C ASN A 75 -13.63 30.04 -16.25
N THR A 76 -13.35 30.73 -15.15
CA THR A 76 -12.02 30.74 -14.53
C THR A 76 -11.72 29.44 -13.78
N THR A 77 -12.74 28.73 -13.33
CA THR A 77 -12.63 27.47 -12.59
C THR A 77 -13.57 26.44 -13.19
N THR A 78 -13.06 25.28 -13.59
CA THR A 78 -13.87 24.17 -14.13
C THR A 78 -13.48 22.85 -13.49
N SER A 79 -14.45 22.06 -13.02
CA SER A 79 -14.18 20.70 -12.58
C SER A 79 -13.87 19.80 -13.78
N ILE A 80 -12.77 19.06 -13.73
CA ILE A 80 -12.37 18.10 -14.77
C ILE A 80 -12.63 16.64 -14.36
N GLY A 81 -13.31 16.42 -13.23
CA GLY A 81 -13.58 15.11 -12.67
C GLY A 81 -12.75 14.83 -11.41
N SER A 82 -12.53 13.55 -11.12
CA SER A 82 -11.75 13.11 -9.96
C SER A 82 -10.91 11.89 -10.31
N LEU A 83 -9.74 11.78 -9.68
CA LEU A 83 -9.07 10.49 -9.55
C LEU A 83 -9.87 9.65 -8.55
N VAL A 84 -10.12 8.38 -8.83
CA VAL A 84 -10.89 7.50 -7.94
C VAL A 84 -10.07 6.27 -7.60
N TYR A 85 -9.80 6.07 -6.31
CA TYR A 85 -9.25 4.81 -5.80
C TYR A 85 -10.38 3.80 -5.71
N GLN A 86 -10.63 3.08 -6.82
CA GLN A 86 -11.82 2.26 -6.97
C GLN A 86 -11.72 0.96 -6.19
N GLU A 87 -10.56 0.30 -6.24
CA GLU A 87 -10.29 -0.96 -5.55
C GLU A 87 -8.87 -0.95 -5.00
N GLY A 88 -8.68 -1.63 -3.86
CA GLY A 88 -7.44 -1.61 -3.11
C GLY A 88 -7.30 -2.80 -2.18
N ASN A 89 -6.26 -3.59 -2.40
CA ASN A 89 -5.75 -4.62 -1.52
C ASN A 89 -4.23 -4.56 -1.65
N LEU A 90 -3.62 -3.59 -0.95
CA LEU A 90 -2.18 -3.38 -0.96
C LEU A 90 -1.52 -4.26 0.10
N GLU A 91 -0.23 -4.52 -0.06
CA GLU A 91 0.59 -5.10 1.01
C GLU A 91 0.79 -4.08 2.14
N PRO A 92 1.16 -4.53 3.36
CA PRO A 92 1.51 -3.62 4.45
C PRO A 92 2.57 -2.60 4.02
N ASP A 93 2.42 -1.38 4.50
CA ASP A 93 3.33 -0.25 4.25
C ASP A 93 3.51 0.12 2.75
N SER A 94 2.72 -0.48 1.86
CA SER A 94 2.75 -0.22 0.42
C SER A 94 1.76 0.88 0.03
N TYR A 95 2.04 1.56 -1.08
CA TYR A 95 1.20 2.65 -1.56
C TYR A 95 1.20 2.77 -3.08
N VAL A 96 0.12 3.37 -3.59
CA VAL A 96 -0.05 3.75 -4.99
C VAL A 96 0.06 5.27 -5.11
N THR A 97 0.96 5.74 -5.95
CA THR A 97 1.10 7.16 -6.27
C THR A 97 0.49 7.43 -7.64
N VAL A 98 -0.31 8.49 -7.75
CA VAL A 98 -0.81 9.00 -9.03
C VAL A 98 -0.24 10.40 -9.23
N THR A 99 0.59 10.56 -10.25
CA THR A 99 1.29 11.82 -10.55
C THR A 99 0.79 12.39 -11.86
N LEU A 100 0.52 13.69 -11.92
CA LEU A 100 0.35 14.40 -13.19
C LEU A 100 1.72 14.60 -13.83
N SER A 101 2.14 13.68 -14.69
CA SER A 101 3.50 13.64 -15.24
C SER A 101 3.69 14.59 -16.43
N ASN A 102 2.60 14.90 -17.14
CA ASN A 102 2.63 15.88 -18.22
C ASN A 102 1.28 16.60 -18.36
N GLN A 103 1.36 17.89 -18.65
CA GLN A 103 0.24 18.73 -19.02
C GLN A 103 0.66 19.58 -20.23
N THR A 104 -0.10 19.49 -21.31
CA THR A 104 0.03 20.44 -22.43
C THR A 104 -0.79 21.70 -22.14
N SER A 105 -0.42 22.85 -22.69
CA SER A 105 -1.32 24.00 -22.73
C SER A 105 -2.56 23.69 -23.58
N LEU A 106 -3.64 24.47 -23.40
CA LEU A 106 -4.76 24.47 -24.32
C LEU A 106 -4.30 25.07 -25.64
N ALA A 107 -4.08 24.25 -26.66
CA ALA A 107 -3.59 24.67 -27.98
C ALA A 107 -4.74 24.81 -28.97
N HIS A 108 -4.75 25.90 -29.74
CA HIS A 108 -5.77 26.14 -30.74
C HIS A 108 -5.68 25.12 -31.87
N THR A 109 -6.81 24.53 -32.26
CA THR A 109 -6.84 23.36 -33.18
C THR A 109 -6.41 23.67 -34.60
N ILE A 110 -6.42 24.94 -35.02
CA ILE A 110 -6.01 25.38 -36.36
C ILE A 110 -4.61 26.04 -36.34
N LYS A 111 -4.19 26.60 -35.20
CA LYS A 111 -2.97 27.40 -35.09
C LYS A 111 -2.36 27.24 -33.70
N ASP A 112 -1.55 26.20 -33.56
CA ASP A 112 -0.89 25.77 -32.31
C ASP A 112 -0.16 26.88 -31.53
N SER A 113 0.38 27.90 -32.21
CA SER A 113 0.98 29.09 -31.58
C SER A 113 0.00 29.92 -30.75
N TYR A 114 -1.32 29.76 -30.92
CA TYR A 114 -2.33 30.33 -30.04
C TYR A 114 -2.63 29.34 -28.93
N THR A 115 -2.20 29.68 -27.72
CA THR A 115 -2.38 28.85 -26.52
C THR A 115 -3.09 29.62 -25.42
N ILE A 116 -3.80 28.89 -24.56
CA ILE A 116 -4.37 29.41 -23.31
C ILE A 116 -3.66 28.67 -22.16
N PRO A 117 -2.92 29.39 -21.30
CA PRO A 117 -2.37 28.81 -20.07
C PRO A 117 -3.48 28.35 -19.14
N PHE A 118 -3.25 27.25 -18.44
CA PHE A 118 -4.13 26.78 -17.36
C PHE A 118 -3.33 25.97 -16.35
N MET A 119 -3.91 25.76 -15.17
CA MET A 119 -3.33 24.95 -14.10
C MET A 119 -4.35 23.90 -13.66
N ILE A 120 -3.91 22.66 -13.45
CA ILE A 120 -4.73 21.67 -12.74
C ILE A 120 -4.48 21.80 -11.24
N CYS A 121 -5.53 21.88 -10.46
CA CYS A 121 -5.49 21.95 -9.00
C CYS A 121 -6.22 20.76 -8.37
N GLY A 122 -5.84 20.46 -7.13
CA GLY A 122 -6.58 19.53 -6.27
C GLY A 122 -7.76 20.22 -5.58
N GLU A 123 -8.16 19.70 -4.43
CA GLU A 123 -9.30 20.21 -3.66
C GLU A 123 -9.13 21.66 -3.18
N ASP A 124 -7.89 22.10 -2.94
CA ASP A 124 -7.58 23.44 -2.45
C ASP A 124 -7.74 24.55 -3.50
N LYS A 125 -7.87 24.19 -4.80
CA LYS A 125 -7.98 25.08 -5.97
C LYS A 125 -6.94 26.21 -6.05
N THR A 126 -5.86 26.10 -5.30
CA THR A 126 -4.89 27.20 -5.12
C THR A 126 -3.48 26.77 -5.47
N THR A 127 -3.19 25.46 -5.37
CA THR A 127 -1.89 24.91 -5.72
C THR A 127 -1.99 23.98 -6.92
N ALA A 128 -0.93 23.96 -7.73
CA ALA A 128 -0.84 23.02 -8.83
C ALA A 128 -0.84 21.59 -8.29
N PHE A 129 -1.73 20.75 -8.81
CA PHE A 129 -1.74 19.33 -8.52
C PHE A 129 -0.48 18.68 -9.08
N THR A 130 0.26 18.00 -8.21
CA THR A 130 1.46 17.24 -8.59
C THR A 130 1.19 15.75 -8.48
N SER A 131 0.75 15.30 -7.31
CA SER A 131 0.43 13.90 -7.06
C SER A 131 -0.56 13.69 -5.91
N VAL A 132 -1.09 12.47 -5.82
CA VAL A 132 -1.81 11.94 -4.67
C VAL A 132 -1.29 10.55 -4.34
N ILE A 133 -1.30 10.19 -3.05
CA ILE A 133 -0.92 8.87 -2.55
C ILE A 133 -2.18 8.18 -2.01
N TYR A 134 -2.35 6.92 -2.38
CA TYR A 134 -3.34 6.01 -1.83
C TYR A 134 -2.60 4.85 -1.15
N ASP A 135 -2.71 4.77 0.17
CA ASP A 135 -2.08 3.76 1.01
C ASP A 135 -3.10 2.74 1.56
N GLU A 136 -2.65 1.82 2.41
CA GLU A 136 -3.51 0.81 3.07
C GLU A 136 -4.68 1.40 3.89
N SER A 137 -4.56 2.65 4.35
CA SER A 137 -5.60 3.34 5.12
C SER A 137 -6.67 3.97 4.23
N THR A 138 -6.38 4.09 2.93
CA THR A 138 -7.25 4.73 1.95
C THR A 138 -8.46 3.85 1.66
N LYS A 139 -9.66 4.40 1.88
CA LYS A 139 -10.91 3.69 1.61
C LYS A 139 -11.15 3.57 0.12
N THR A 140 -11.62 2.40 -0.32
CA THR A 140 -12.12 2.23 -1.69
C THR A 140 -13.28 3.19 -1.96
N GLY A 141 -13.34 3.72 -3.18
CA GLY A 141 -14.24 4.79 -3.58
C GLY A 141 -13.76 6.20 -3.20
N THR A 142 -12.60 6.37 -2.56
CA THR A 142 -12.03 7.71 -2.30
C THR A 142 -11.83 8.46 -3.59
N LYS A 143 -12.29 9.72 -3.61
CA LYS A 143 -12.21 10.62 -4.76
C LYS A 143 -11.26 11.76 -4.44
N THR A 144 -10.36 12.05 -5.38
CA THR A 144 -9.50 13.23 -5.36
C THR A 144 -9.97 14.16 -6.48
N PRO A 145 -10.77 15.20 -6.17
CA PRO A 145 -11.29 16.12 -7.17
C PRO A 145 -10.17 16.91 -7.84
N LEU A 146 -10.32 17.15 -9.13
CA LEU A 146 -9.42 17.99 -9.91
C LEU A 146 -10.20 19.13 -10.57
N THR A 147 -9.62 20.32 -10.57
CA THR A 147 -10.12 21.50 -11.29
C THR A 147 -9.09 22.02 -12.26
N ALA A 148 -9.55 22.62 -13.37
CA ALA A 148 -8.75 23.45 -14.25
C ALA A 148 -9.00 24.92 -13.91
N GLU A 149 -7.93 25.66 -13.66
CA GLU A 149 -7.94 27.08 -13.36
C GLU A 149 -7.33 27.86 -14.54
N ILE A 150 -8.06 28.85 -15.04
CA ILE A 150 -7.68 29.78 -16.10
C ILE A 150 -7.93 31.19 -15.60
N THR A 151 -6.98 32.11 -15.80
CA THR A 151 -7.19 33.49 -15.36
C THR A 151 -8.13 34.23 -16.31
N GLN A 152 -8.84 35.24 -15.79
CA GLN A 152 -9.68 36.10 -16.64
C GLN A 152 -8.86 36.78 -17.75
N ALA A 153 -7.63 37.18 -17.45
CA ALA A 153 -6.73 37.81 -18.42
C ALA A 153 -6.34 36.86 -19.56
N ASP A 154 -6.13 35.57 -19.26
CA ASP A 154 -5.83 34.56 -20.28
C ASP A 154 -7.05 34.31 -21.19
N TRP A 155 -8.26 34.33 -20.64
CA TRP A 155 -9.49 34.27 -21.43
C TRP A 155 -9.66 35.47 -22.36
N GLU A 156 -9.42 36.68 -21.85
CA GLU A 156 -9.51 37.91 -22.65
C GLU A 156 -8.46 37.98 -23.77
N ALA A 157 -7.26 37.42 -23.53
CA ALA A 157 -6.19 37.35 -24.51
C ALA A 157 -6.42 36.28 -25.59
N ALA A 158 -7.21 35.24 -25.29
CA ALA A 158 -7.47 34.12 -26.16
C ALA A 158 -8.10 34.56 -27.51
N LYS A 159 -7.78 33.82 -28.57
CA LYS A 159 -8.40 34.01 -29.89
C LYS A 159 -9.64 33.13 -30.00
N ALA A 160 -10.62 33.57 -30.78
CA ALA A 160 -11.81 32.78 -31.03
C ALA A 160 -11.45 31.47 -31.75
N GLY A 161 -11.98 30.36 -31.27
CA GLY A 161 -11.82 29.04 -31.88
C GLY A 161 -11.85 27.92 -30.87
N SER A 162 -11.45 26.73 -31.31
CA SER A 162 -11.41 25.53 -30.48
C SER A 162 -10.01 25.27 -29.95
N TYR A 163 -9.93 24.81 -28.70
CA TYR A 163 -8.69 24.49 -28.02
C TYR A 163 -8.74 23.09 -27.44
N GLN A 164 -7.58 22.42 -27.39
CA GLN A 164 -7.46 21.10 -26.77
C GLN A 164 -6.16 21.00 -25.96
N ALA A 165 -6.21 20.22 -24.89
CA ALA A 165 -5.07 19.87 -24.08
C ALA A 165 -5.13 18.39 -23.70
N THR A 166 -3.96 17.82 -23.38
CA THR A 166 -3.82 16.46 -22.87
C THR A 166 -3.19 16.50 -21.49
N LEU A 167 -3.77 15.74 -20.57
CA LEU A 167 -3.21 15.46 -19.25
C LEU A 167 -2.75 14.00 -19.23
N THR A 168 -1.50 13.78 -18.85
CA THR A 168 -0.93 12.44 -18.70
C THR A 168 -0.70 12.16 -17.23
N PHE A 169 -1.37 11.12 -16.73
CA PHE A 169 -1.17 10.63 -15.37
C PHE A 169 -0.28 9.39 -15.39
N GLN A 170 0.67 9.34 -14.47
CA GLN A 170 1.48 8.17 -14.19
C GLN A 170 1.04 7.55 -12.88
N ILE A 171 0.78 6.24 -12.89
CA ILE A 171 0.40 5.48 -11.71
C ILE A 171 1.55 4.53 -11.38
N SER A 172 1.99 4.51 -10.12
CA SER A 172 3.05 3.62 -9.64
C SER A 172 2.64 2.95 -8.34
N TYR A 173 2.96 1.67 -8.21
CA TYR A 173 2.90 0.93 -6.93
C TYR A 173 4.29 0.83 -6.34
N MET A 174 4.42 1.09 -5.04
CA MET A 174 5.65 0.93 -4.29
C MET A 174 5.40 -0.01 -3.11
N ASN A 175 6.20 -1.08 -3.02
CA ASN A 175 6.25 -1.96 -1.86
C ASN A 175 7.65 -1.86 -1.22
N PRO A 176 7.77 -1.37 0.03
CA PRO A 176 9.07 -1.24 0.69
C PRO A 176 9.71 -2.58 1.10
N HIS A 177 8.93 -3.67 1.12
CA HIS A 177 9.38 -5.03 1.47
C HIS A 177 9.76 -5.88 0.24
N GLU A 178 9.69 -5.31 -0.96
CA GLU A 178 10.03 -6.05 -2.18
C GLU A 178 11.55 -6.34 -2.21
N GLY A 179 11.91 -7.61 -1.94
CA GLY A 179 13.30 -8.09 -1.96
C GLY A 179 13.90 -8.44 -0.58
N GLU A 180 13.12 -8.36 0.50
CA GLU A 180 13.47 -8.86 1.83
C GLU A 180 13.21 -10.37 2.03
#